data_AF-A0A4V4KHN1-F1
#
_entry.id   AF-A0A4V4KHN1-F1
#
_cell.length_a   1.000
_cell.length_b   1.000
_cell.length_c   1.000
_cell.angle_alpha   90.00
_cell.angle_beta   90.00
_cell.angle_gamma   90.00
#
_symmetry.space_group_name_H-M   'P 1'
#
loop_
_entity.id
_entity.type
_entity.pdbx_description
1 polymer ?
#
loop_
_entity_poly.entity_id
_entity_poly.type
_entity_poly.pdbx_seq_one_letter_code
_entity_poly.pdbx_strand_id
1 'polypeptide(L)'
;MPPILHLVRHGEGFHNTAWHGEGICDPLLTPHGKAQCADVCKNFPYHDKIDLLMASPMKRAIQTCQLSFAPVVARGLKIMLMPLAQESSTEHMDTGSDVSEIKQMFGDLVDEHRIVSLFPYWNTNCGRFDSDPE
;
A
#
# COMPACT_ATOMS: atom_id res chain seq x y z
N MET A 1 15.68 -2.74 23.31
CA MET A 1 14.90 -3.88 22.75
C MET A 1 15.05 -3.85 21.25
N PRO A 2 15.03 -5.00 20.55
CA PRO A 2 14.99 -5.01 19.09
C PRO A 2 13.67 -4.38 18.58
N PRO A 3 13.65 -3.78 17.38
CA PRO A 3 12.42 -3.27 16.78
C PRO A 3 11.44 -4.42 16.50
N ILE A 4 10.14 -4.15 16.64
CA ILE A 4 9.07 -5.09 16.31
C ILE A 4 8.48 -4.68 14.97
N LEU A 5 8.35 -5.65 14.05
CA LEU A 5 7.73 -5.44 12.74
C LEU A 5 6.41 -6.20 12.68
N HIS A 6 5.32 -5.47 12.44
CA HIS A 6 4.01 -6.04 12.15
C HIS A 6 3.80 -6.06 10.64
N LEU A 7 3.49 -7.24 10.08
CA LEU A 7 3.25 -7.43 8.66
C LEU A 7 1.77 -7.72 8.43
N VAL A 8 1.15 -6.99 7.51
CA VAL A 8 -0.25 -7.14 7.14
C VAL A 8 -0.35 -7.21 5.62
N ARG A 9 -0.94 -8.28 5.09
CA ARG A 9 -1.30 -8.38 3.67
C ARG A 9 -2.48 -7.46 3.38
N HIS A 10 -2.53 -6.90 2.17
CA HIS A 10 -3.68 -6.10 1.76
C HIS A 10 -5.00 -6.87 1.85
N GLY A 11 -6.10 -6.17 2.16
CA GLY A 11 -7.44 -6.75 2.07
C GLY A 11 -7.85 -6.99 0.62
N GLU A 12 -8.97 -7.66 0.40
CA GLU A 12 -9.48 -7.96 -0.95
C GLU A 12 -9.61 -6.70 -1.82
N GLY A 13 -8.96 -6.71 -2.99
CA GLY A 13 -9.08 -5.70 -4.03
C GLY A 13 -9.99 -6.13 -5.16
N PHE A 14 -10.45 -5.17 -5.99
CA PHE A 14 -11.31 -5.49 -7.13
C PHE A 14 -10.69 -6.50 -8.11
N HIS A 15 -9.36 -6.51 -8.25
CA HIS A 15 -8.65 -7.51 -9.06
C HIS A 15 -8.82 -8.96 -8.54
N ASN A 16 -9.10 -9.18 -7.26
CA ASN A 16 -9.27 -10.53 -6.72
C ASN A 16 -10.62 -11.17 -7.09
N THR A 17 -11.61 -10.35 -7.47
CA THR A 17 -13.00 -10.80 -7.68
C THR A 17 -13.45 -10.68 -9.13
N ALA A 18 -12.74 -9.89 -9.94
CA ALA A 18 -13.01 -9.74 -11.35
C ALA A 18 -12.45 -10.92 -12.16
N TRP A 19 -13.16 -11.29 -13.22
CA TRP A 19 -12.73 -12.36 -14.14
C TRP A 19 -11.42 -12.02 -14.88
N HIS A 20 -11.22 -10.74 -15.26
CA HIS A 20 -9.99 -10.20 -15.84
C HIS A 20 -9.35 -9.19 -14.88
N GLY A 21 -9.11 -9.62 -13.65
CA GLY A 21 -8.58 -8.78 -12.58
C GLY A 21 -7.19 -8.22 -12.87
N GLU A 22 -6.37 -8.97 -13.61
CA GLU A 22 -5.03 -8.61 -14.08
C GLU A 22 -5.01 -7.30 -14.87
N GLY A 23 -6.09 -7.00 -15.59
CA GLY A 23 -6.24 -5.79 -16.39
C GLY A 23 -6.67 -4.55 -15.62
N ILE A 24 -7.01 -4.67 -14.33
CA ILE A 24 -7.47 -3.53 -13.53
C ILE A 24 -6.24 -2.76 -13.01
N CYS A 25 -5.98 -1.58 -13.56
CA CYS A 25 -4.86 -0.74 -13.12
C CYS A 25 -4.99 -0.33 -11.64
N ASP A 26 -3.94 -0.56 -10.85
CA ASP A 26 -3.79 -0.16 -9.44
C ASP A 26 -5.13 -0.19 -8.65
N PRO A 27 -5.72 -1.38 -8.45
CA PRO A 27 -7.07 -1.54 -7.98
C PRO A 27 -7.25 -1.07 -6.53
N LEU A 28 -8.43 -0.53 -6.24
CA LEU A 28 -8.87 -0.24 -4.86
C LEU A 28 -9.34 -1.51 -4.14
N LEU A 29 -9.48 -1.40 -2.82
CA LEU A 29 -10.17 -2.39 -1.98
C LEU A 29 -11.67 -2.47 -2.33
N THR A 30 -12.20 -3.70 -2.31
CA THR A 30 -13.64 -3.95 -2.33
C THR A 30 -14.29 -3.54 -1.00
N PRO A 31 -15.63 -3.46 -0.90
CA PRO A 31 -16.30 -3.32 0.39
C PRO A 31 -15.92 -4.43 1.39
N HIS A 32 -15.71 -5.66 0.91
CA HIS A 32 -15.25 -6.78 1.74
C HIS A 32 -13.81 -6.56 2.23
N GLY A 33 -12.90 -6.12 1.35
CA GLY A 33 -11.54 -5.75 1.74
C GLY A 33 -11.49 -4.65 2.81
N LYS A 34 -12.39 -3.66 2.73
CA LYS A 34 -12.54 -2.63 3.77
C LYS A 34 -13.05 -3.21 5.09
N ALA A 35 -13.97 -4.16 5.06
CA ALA A 35 -14.42 -4.86 6.27
C ALA A 35 -13.29 -5.67 6.92
N GLN A 36 -12.46 -6.36 6.12
CA GLN A 36 -11.26 -7.05 6.61
C GLN A 36 -10.30 -6.06 7.32
N CYS A 37 -10.11 -4.85 6.77
CA CYS A 37 -9.31 -3.81 7.42
C CYS A 37 -9.92 -3.34 8.75
N ALA A 38 -11.24 -3.20 8.81
CA ALA A 38 -11.94 -2.84 10.05
C ALA A 38 -11.76 -3.92 11.13
N ASP A 39 -11.78 -5.20 10.74
CA ASP A 39 -11.51 -6.31 11.65
C ASP A 39 -10.07 -6.29 12.17
N VAL A 40 -9.07 -5.99 11.32
CA VAL A 40 -7.68 -5.79 11.77
C VAL A 40 -7.61 -4.62 12.75
N CYS A 41 -8.22 -3.48 12.42
CA CYS A 41 -8.23 -2.30 13.28
C CYS A 41 -8.82 -2.61 14.66
N LYS A 42 -9.92 -3.36 14.71
CA LYS A 42 -10.60 -3.75 15.94
C LYS A 42 -9.77 -4.71 16.80
N ASN A 43 -9.09 -5.66 16.17
CA ASN A 43 -8.42 -6.75 16.89
C ASN A 43 -6.93 -6.50 17.16
N PHE A 44 -6.29 -5.56 16.47
CA PHE A 44 -4.89 -5.22 16.70
C PHE A 44 -4.74 -4.36 17.97
N PRO A 45 -4.08 -4.85 19.04
CA PRO A 45 -4.10 -4.19 20.34
C PRO A 45 -2.96 -3.17 20.54
N TYR A 46 -2.06 -3.00 19.57
CA TYR A 46 -0.80 -2.26 19.74
C TYR A 46 -0.75 -0.93 18.98
N HIS A 47 -1.91 -0.34 18.62
CA HIS A 47 -1.97 0.93 17.89
C HIS A 47 -1.20 2.07 18.58
N ASP A 48 -1.19 2.08 19.91
CA ASP A 48 -0.48 3.03 20.76
C ASP A 48 1.05 2.89 20.69
N LYS A 49 1.56 1.73 20.25
CA LYS A 49 2.99 1.40 20.16
C LYS A 49 3.55 1.52 18.75
N ILE A 50 2.73 1.91 17.76
CA ILE A 50 3.20 2.13 16.39
C ILE A 50 3.84 3.51 16.28
N ASP A 51 5.10 3.51 15.84
CA ASP A 51 5.92 4.71 15.56
C ASP A 51 6.08 5.00 14.07
N LEU A 52 5.82 4.01 13.20
CA LEU A 52 5.97 4.13 11.75
C LEU A 52 4.92 3.30 11.02
N LEU A 53 4.29 3.91 10.02
CA LEU A 53 3.45 3.23 9.04
C LEU A 53 4.18 3.14 7.70
N MET A 54 4.16 1.96 7.08
CA MET A 54 4.67 1.73 5.74
C MET A 54 3.62 0.98 4.91
N ALA A 55 3.59 1.27 3.61
CA ALA A 55 2.83 0.50 2.63
C ALA A 55 3.58 0.52 1.30
N SER A 56 3.35 -0.48 0.44
CA SER A 56 3.72 -0.34 -0.96
C SER A 56 2.93 0.83 -1.59
N PRO A 57 3.45 1.47 -2.64
CA PRO A 57 2.76 2.55 -3.35
C PRO A 57 1.56 2.07 -4.20
N MET A 58 0.91 0.97 -3.81
CA MET A 58 -0.32 0.45 -4.42
C MET A 58 -1.53 0.98 -3.65
N LYS A 59 -2.57 1.48 -4.32
CA LYS A 59 -3.74 2.06 -3.64
C LYS A 59 -4.39 1.09 -2.67
N ARG A 60 -4.53 -0.19 -3.03
CA ARG A 60 -5.06 -1.23 -2.12
C ARG A 60 -4.24 -1.39 -0.84
N ALA A 61 -2.92 -1.27 -0.91
CA ALA A 61 -2.03 -1.40 0.23
C ALA A 61 -2.10 -0.13 1.10
N ILE A 62 -2.12 1.06 0.48
CA ILE A 62 -2.30 2.33 1.19
C ILE A 62 -3.66 2.36 1.90
N GLN A 63 -4.75 1.96 1.24
CA GLN A 63 -6.07 1.85 1.86
C GLN A 63 -6.08 0.83 3.00
N THR A 64 -5.41 -0.32 2.84
CA THR A 64 -5.30 -1.31 3.91
C THR A 64 -4.61 -0.71 5.13
N CYS A 65 -3.47 -0.04 4.93
CA CYS A 65 -2.71 0.58 6.01
C CYS A 65 -3.53 1.69 6.69
N GLN A 66 -4.14 2.57 5.90
CA GLN A 66 -4.99 3.67 6.38
C GLN A 66 -6.15 3.16 7.26
N LEU A 67 -6.87 2.14 6.80
CA LEU A 67 -8.08 1.64 7.46
C LEU A 67 -7.74 0.73 8.65
N SER A 68 -6.77 -0.17 8.49
CA SER A 68 -6.38 -1.12 9.52
C SER A 68 -5.69 -0.45 10.71
N PHE A 69 -5.00 0.67 10.47
CA PHE A 69 -4.30 1.45 11.49
C PHE A 69 -4.89 2.86 11.63
N ALA A 70 -6.21 3.00 11.42
CA ALA A 70 -6.90 4.28 11.52
C ALA A 70 -6.62 5.05 12.83
N PRO A 71 -6.50 4.41 14.03
CA PRO A 71 -6.12 5.11 15.25
C PRO A 71 -4.71 5.74 15.18
N VAL A 72 -3.78 5.09 14.49
CA VAL A 72 -2.40 5.55 14.28
C VAL A 72 -2.37 6.73 13.31
N VAL A 73 -3.16 6.65 12.23
CA VAL A 73 -3.35 7.75 11.28
C VAL A 73 -4.00 8.96 11.96
N ALA A 74 -5.00 8.75 12.82
CA ALA A 74 -5.65 9.81 13.58
C ALA A 74 -4.72 10.53 14.57
N ARG A 75 -3.65 9.85 15.02
CA ARG A 75 -2.55 10.46 15.79
C ARG A 75 -1.62 11.34 14.94
N GLY A 76 -1.79 11.35 13.62
CA GLY A 76 -1.03 12.19 12.68
C GLY A 76 0.14 11.49 12.00
N LEU A 77 0.31 10.17 12.16
CA LEU A 77 1.37 9.45 11.46
C LEU A 77 1.05 9.36 9.96
N LYS A 78 2.06 9.68 9.14
CA LYS A 78 2.02 9.49 7.69
C LYS A 78 2.44 8.08 7.30
N ILE A 79 1.94 7.61 6.16
CA ILE A 79 2.29 6.33 5.57
C ILE A 79 3.48 6.55 4.64
N MET A 80 4.64 6.02 5.02
CA MET A 80 5.81 6.02 4.14
C MET A 80 5.60 5.02 3.00
N LEU A 81 5.70 5.50 1.77
CA LEU A 81 5.56 4.65 0.60
C LEU A 81 6.88 3.89 0.33
N MET A 82 6.81 2.56 0.36
CA MET A 82 7.94 1.65 0.20
C MET A 82 7.79 0.84 -1.10
N PRO A 83 8.34 1.31 -2.23
CA PRO A 83 8.22 0.60 -3.52
C PRO A 83 8.81 -0.82 -3.49
N LEU A 84 9.82 -1.08 -2.65
CA LEU A 84 10.39 -2.43 -2.48
C LEU A 84 9.42 -3.45 -1.85
N ALA A 85 8.23 -3.02 -1.42
CA ALA A 85 7.19 -3.90 -0.88
C ALA A 85 6.03 -4.13 -1.88
N GLN A 86 6.16 -3.67 -3.13
CA GLN A 86 5.15 -3.91 -4.17
C GLN A 86 5.09 -5.38 -4.59
N GLU A 87 3.97 -5.77 -5.20
CA GLU A 87 3.82 -7.11 -5.77
C GLU A 87 4.76 -7.26 -6.98
N SER A 88 5.27 -8.48 -7.18
CA SER A 88 6.35 -8.74 -8.14
C SER A 88 5.80 -9.27 -9.47
N SER A 89 5.04 -8.45 -10.20
CA SER A 89 4.58 -8.76 -11.55
C SER A 89 4.49 -7.52 -12.43
N THR A 90 4.46 -7.71 -13.75
CA THR A 90 4.26 -6.65 -14.74
C THR A 90 2.80 -6.44 -15.14
N GLU A 91 1.86 -7.14 -14.48
CA GLU A 91 0.43 -7.00 -14.75
C GLU A 91 -0.06 -5.59 -14.36
N HIS A 92 -1.12 -5.11 -15.00
CA HIS A 92 -1.65 -3.76 -14.71
C HIS A 92 -2.09 -3.61 -13.25
N MET A 93 -2.57 -4.69 -12.63
CA MET A 93 -2.95 -4.69 -11.23
C MET A 93 -1.77 -4.52 -10.26
N ASP A 94 -0.55 -4.84 -10.69
CA ASP A 94 0.66 -4.78 -9.86
C ASP A 94 1.59 -3.62 -10.23
N THR A 95 1.21 -2.86 -11.26
CA THR A 95 1.84 -1.59 -11.61
C THR A 95 1.10 -0.45 -10.90
N GLY A 96 1.79 0.26 -10.02
CA GLY A 96 1.16 1.34 -9.24
C GLY A 96 0.96 2.63 -10.04
N SER A 97 -0.02 3.44 -9.60
CA SER A 97 -0.30 4.73 -10.21
C SER A 97 0.80 5.77 -9.99
N ASP A 98 0.83 6.79 -10.85
CA ASP A 98 1.77 7.91 -10.71
C ASP A 98 1.58 8.65 -9.38
N VAL A 99 2.66 9.30 -8.93
CA VAL A 99 2.71 10.07 -7.67
C VAL A 99 1.58 11.09 -7.58
N SER A 100 1.25 11.77 -8.68
CA SER A 100 0.18 12.77 -8.72
C SER A 100 -1.19 12.18 -8.40
N GLU A 101 -1.50 10.99 -8.91
CA GLU A 101 -2.76 10.29 -8.68
C GLU A 101 -2.85 9.75 -7.25
N ILE A 102 -1.74 9.21 -6.72
CA ILE A 102 -1.64 8.81 -5.32
C ILE A 102 -1.88 10.03 -4.41
N LYS A 103 -1.25 11.18 -4.69
CA LYS A 103 -1.43 12.42 -3.91
C LYS A 103 -2.83 12.99 -4.05
N GLN A 104 -3.47 12.88 -5.21
CA GLN A 104 -4.86 13.29 -5.39
C GLN A 104 -5.80 12.47 -4.49
N MET A 105 -5.53 11.18 -4.32
CA MET A 105 -6.37 10.28 -3.54
C MET A 105 -6.12 10.34 -2.03
N PHE A 106 -4.86 10.41 -1.61
CA PHE A 106 -4.47 10.27 -0.20
C PHE A 106 -3.93 11.58 0.41
N GLY A 107 -3.65 12.60 -0.39
CA GLY A 107 -3.21 13.91 0.07
C GLY A 107 -1.93 13.85 0.91
N ASP A 108 -1.97 14.50 2.07
CA ASP A 108 -0.83 14.56 3.00
C ASP A 108 -0.68 13.34 3.90
N LEU A 109 -1.58 12.35 3.78
CA LEU A 109 -1.48 11.10 4.52
C LEU A 109 -0.24 10.30 4.12
N VAL A 110 0.19 10.39 2.87
CA VAL A 110 1.33 9.64 2.34
C VAL A 110 2.59 10.49 2.35
N ASP A 111 3.72 9.85 2.61
CA ASP A 111 5.06 10.39 2.39
C ASP A 111 5.65 9.76 1.12
N GLU A 112 5.72 10.56 0.07
CA GLU A 112 6.17 10.19 -1.26
C GLU A 112 7.69 10.25 -1.47
N HIS A 113 8.48 10.67 -0.48
CA HIS A 113 9.91 10.95 -0.68
C HIS A 113 10.68 9.79 -1.33
N ARG A 114 10.38 8.54 -0.94
CA ARG A 114 11.06 7.36 -1.51
C ARG A 114 10.72 7.14 -2.98
N ILE A 115 9.45 7.31 -3.36
CA ILE A 115 9.01 7.08 -4.74
C ILE A 115 9.34 8.25 -5.67
N VAL A 116 9.60 9.45 -5.13
CA VAL A 116 10.04 10.62 -5.91
C VAL A 116 11.55 10.71 -6.03
N SER A 117 12.27 10.55 -4.92
CA SER A 117 13.71 10.89 -4.86
C SER A 117 14.63 9.67 -4.93
N LEU A 118 14.20 8.51 -4.44
CA LEU A 118 15.05 7.32 -4.36
C LEU A 118 14.76 6.30 -5.46
N PHE A 119 13.48 6.16 -5.84
CA PHE A 119 13.02 5.20 -6.84
C PHE A 119 12.08 5.87 -7.85
N PRO A 120 12.52 6.89 -8.61
CA PRO A 120 11.63 7.66 -9.50
C PRO A 120 10.96 6.85 -10.62
N TYR A 121 11.47 5.65 -10.92
CA TYR A 121 10.97 4.75 -11.97
C TYR A 121 10.34 3.47 -11.40
N TRP A 122 9.89 3.50 -10.15
CA TRP A 122 9.36 2.32 -9.45
C TRP A 122 8.15 1.67 -10.15
N ASN A 123 7.35 2.48 -10.85
CA ASN A 123 6.13 2.05 -11.53
C ASN A 123 6.30 1.81 -13.04
N THR A 124 7.54 1.76 -13.55
CA THR A 124 7.80 1.49 -14.98
C THR A 124 8.20 0.05 -15.27
N ASN A 125 8.15 -0.84 -14.27
CA ASN A 125 8.49 -2.27 -14.38
C ASN A 125 9.86 -2.53 -15.04
N CYS A 126 10.88 -1.77 -14.66
CA CYS A 126 12.23 -1.92 -15.21
C CYS A 126 13.29 -2.02 -14.12
N GLY A 127 14.45 -2.57 -14.50
CA GLY A 127 15.58 -2.75 -13.59
C GLY A 127 15.19 -3.59 -12.39
N ARG A 128 15.37 -3.05 -11.17
CA ARG A 128 15.03 -3.77 -9.93
C ARG A 128 13.53 -4.10 -9.79
N PHE A 129 12.65 -3.41 -10.52
CA PHE A 129 11.21 -3.63 -10.49
C PHE A 129 10.71 -4.44 -11.69
N ASP A 130 11.62 -5.01 -12.48
CA ASP A 130 11.27 -6.00 -13.49
C ASP A 130 10.81 -7.30 -12.80
N SER A 131 10.01 -8.09 -13.50
CA SER A 131 9.64 -9.46 -13.14
C SER A 131 10.82 -10.44 -13.13
N ASP A 132 11.89 -10.13 -13.87
CA ASP A 132 13.15 -10.89 -13.87
C ASP A 132 14.34 -9.93 -13.68
N PRO A 133 14.57 -9.43 -12.45
CA PRO A 133 15.66 -8.50 -12.19
C PRO A 133 17.00 -9.23 -12.19
N GLU A 134 17.89 -8.86 -13.11
CA GLU A 134 19.29 -9.34 -13.18
C GLU A 134 20.07 -9.20 -11.86
#